data_AF-A0A2N7CKJ3-F1
#
_entry.id   AF-A0A2N7CKJ3-F1
#
_cell.length_a   1.000
_cell.length_b   1.000
_cell.length_c   1.000
_cell.angle_alpha   90.00
_cell.angle_beta   90.00
_cell.angle_gamma   90.00
#
_symmetry.space_group_name_H-M   'P 1'
#
loop_
_entity.id
_entity.type
_entity.pdbx_description
1 polymer ?
#
loop_
_entity_poly.entity_id
_entity_poly.type
_entity_poly.pdbx_seq_one_letter_code
_entity_poly.pdbx_strand_id
1 'polypeptide(L)'
;MNNNYWMMNLCLIGLTACGGGGSSSPSAPASSYISTNQYMPAQHNAVWQYSDDNTGQSYQVTSSPVTIDANGIETFSLNWVHSGFTQSFEYKDDQLNLKGLTFNQVWVNGVHYKAHFDISNTPFTLLPAYAELGGRLDTSYTSAVTTITPDIGPAYTNVLPIWKNHGIETIVTQHGYYEAVHIEFTLAFDVTVDTPAYGTINLDQVSLMQELWFSPGIGIVKIKDTSSSITYPAELSLDSFNRYRDQDDEIAPLPVAIEIDEKSPWKNLHKAFGIEAFYGTWTETTNQCSPVPSDNARYQLALSQDSYTLTKVTYQDGDCSINGTNVFKTESVKSGDYTFINNGQPSNTLSLKLSVQSESLREQRPDSPWSNYYDGTSGVEESISLKKTGDNQLKFEIYDWGSMHTHTLNYAP
;
A
#
# COMPACT_ATOMS: atom_id res chain seq x y z
N MET A 1 27.47 -24.79 -50.93
CA MET A 1 28.17 -25.00 -49.65
C MET A 1 28.59 -23.63 -49.12
N ASN A 2 28.07 -23.30 -47.93
CA ASN A 2 28.57 -22.40 -46.89
C ASN A 2 29.19 -21.03 -47.21
N ASN A 3 28.52 -20.04 -46.61
CA ASN A 3 29.01 -19.02 -45.69
C ASN A 3 29.81 -17.80 -46.20
N ASN A 4 29.10 -16.67 -46.27
CA ASN A 4 29.02 -15.61 -45.26
C ASN A 4 30.28 -14.88 -44.71
N TYR A 5 30.19 -13.55 -44.87
CA TYR A 5 30.49 -12.42 -43.98
C TYR A 5 31.81 -11.64 -44.07
N TRP A 6 31.58 -10.33 -43.85
CA TRP A 6 32.42 -9.25 -43.30
C TRP A 6 33.14 -8.32 -44.29
N MET A 7 32.64 -7.09 -44.36
CA MET A 7 33.47 -5.90 -44.53
C MET A 7 33.14 -4.90 -43.42
N MET A 8 34.04 -4.85 -42.43
CA MET A 8 34.28 -3.67 -41.61
C MET A 8 34.77 -2.54 -42.52
N ASN A 9 34.29 -1.33 -42.32
CA ASN A 9 35.06 -0.15 -42.69
C ASN A 9 35.05 0.86 -41.55
N LEU A 10 36.23 1.07 -41.01
CA LEU A 10 36.63 2.02 -39.99
C LEU A 10 37.31 3.16 -40.73
N CYS A 11 36.87 4.41 -40.57
CA CYS A 11 37.58 5.67 -40.91
C CYS A 11 36.58 6.83 -40.70
N LEU A 12 36.89 8.03 -40.21
CA LEU A 12 38.13 8.69 -39.82
C LEU A 12 37.75 9.93 -38.97
N ILE A 13 38.60 10.29 -38.02
CA ILE A 13 38.52 11.52 -37.24
C ILE A 13 38.90 12.71 -38.14
N GLY A 14 38.13 13.80 -38.08
CA GLY A 14 38.48 15.10 -38.67
C GLY A 14 38.14 16.23 -37.72
N LEU A 15 39.16 16.85 -37.12
CA LEU A 15 39.07 18.13 -36.43
C LEU A 15 39.60 19.23 -37.36
N THR A 16 38.76 20.23 -37.65
CA THR A 16 39.18 21.59 -37.99
C THR A 16 38.22 22.59 -37.34
N ALA A 17 38.78 23.72 -36.92
CA ALA A 17 38.18 24.69 -36.01
C ALA A 17 37.63 25.95 -36.71
N CYS A 18 36.76 26.65 -35.96
CA CYS A 18 36.41 28.07 -35.99
C CYS A 18 35.45 28.60 -37.09
N GLY A 19 34.28 29.05 -36.62
CA GLY A 19 33.37 29.96 -37.32
C GLY A 19 32.15 30.26 -36.44
N GLY A 20 32.16 31.40 -35.76
CA GLY A 20 31.08 31.83 -34.85
C GLY A 20 29.77 32.11 -35.57
N GLY A 21 28.68 31.69 -34.95
CA GLY A 21 27.31 32.01 -35.30
C GLY A 21 26.41 31.49 -34.20
N GLY A 22 25.81 32.39 -33.43
CA GLY A 22 24.89 32.05 -32.36
C GLY A 22 23.72 31.26 -32.93
N SER A 23 23.69 29.96 -32.65
CA SER A 23 22.46 29.18 -32.66
C SER A 23 22.10 28.94 -31.21
N SER A 24 20.89 29.35 -30.86
CA SER A 24 20.14 28.82 -29.73
C SER A 24 20.42 27.33 -29.62
N SER A 25 21.08 26.90 -28.54
CA SER A 25 21.17 25.49 -28.19
C SER A 25 19.76 24.91 -28.34
N PRO A 26 19.59 23.83 -29.11
CA PRO A 26 18.33 23.13 -29.11
C PRO A 26 18.07 22.74 -27.66
N SER A 27 16.95 23.21 -27.11
CA SER A 27 16.38 22.70 -25.89
C SER A 27 16.49 21.18 -25.92
N ALA A 28 17.22 20.62 -24.95
CA ALA A 28 17.34 19.17 -24.78
C ALA A 28 15.94 18.55 -24.84
N PRO A 29 15.75 17.40 -25.51
CA PRO A 29 14.44 16.81 -25.69
C PRO A 29 13.79 16.58 -24.32
N ALA A 30 12.46 16.76 -24.25
CA ALA A 30 11.66 16.39 -23.09
C ALA A 30 12.06 14.97 -22.66
N SER A 31 12.58 14.82 -21.44
CA SER A 31 13.22 13.58 -21.02
C SER A 31 12.22 12.41 -21.05
N SER A 32 12.59 11.34 -21.75
CA SER A 32 11.86 10.07 -21.78
C SER A 32 12.23 9.15 -20.62
N TYR A 33 12.91 9.68 -19.59
CA TYR A 33 13.30 8.90 -18.43
C TYR A 33 12.06 8.47 -17.66
N ILE A 34 12.02 7.19 -17.33
CA ILE A 34 11.07 6.58 -16.42
C ILE A 34 11.81 6.42 -15.11
N SER A 35 11.16 6.76 -14.00
CA SER A 35 11.74 6.52 -12.71
C SER A 35 12.02 5.03 -12.54
N THR A 36 13.20 4.72 -12.03
CA THR A 36 13.58 3.34 -11.74
C THR A 36 12.90 2.79 -10.49
N ASN A 37 12.18 3.64 -9.75
CA ASN A 37 11.29 3.18 -8.68
C ASN A 37 10.08 2.43 -9.26
N GLN A 38 9.99 1.14 -8.98
CA GLN A 38 8.90 0.30 -9.49
C GLN A 38 7.52 0.64 -8.89
N TYR A 39 7.46 1.25 -7.71
CA TYR A 39 6.23 1.74 -7.07
C TYR A 39 5.92 3.18 -7.40
N MET A 40 6.77 3.83 -8.18
CA MET A 40 6.46 5.13 -8.74
C MET A 40 7.08 5.24 -10.12
N PRO A 41 6.52 4.56 -11.14
CA PRO A 41 6.99 4.57 -12.53
C PRO A 41 6.67 5.92 -13.22
N ALA A 42 6.95 7.01 -12.52
CA ALA A 42 6.78 8.37 -12.98
C ALA A 42 7.61 8.60 -14.24
N GLN A 43 7.03 9.31 -15.19
CA GLN A 43 7.69 9.68 -16.44
C GLN A 43 6.96 10.89 -17.03
N HIS A 44 7.53 11.48 -18.06
CA HIS A 44 6.92 12.64 -18.70
C HIS A 44 5.49 12.35 -19.21
N ASN A 45 4.53 13.17 -18.76
CA ASN A 45 3.10 13.05 -19.06
C ASN A 45 2.46 11.74 -18.60
N ALA A 46 3.02 11.09 -17.58
CA ALA A 46 2.32 10.03 -16.88
C ALA A 46 1.09 10.62 -16.16
N VAL A 47 -0.05 9.96 -16.32
CA VAL A 47 -1.34 10.36 -15.78
C VAL A 47 -1.99 9.13 -15.17
N TRP A 48 -2.22 9.19 -13.87
CA TRP A 48 -3.11 8.29 -13.16
C TRP A 48 -4.48 8.97 -13.07
N GLN A 49 -5.50 8.28 -13.55
CA GLN A 49 -6.89 8.67 -13.40
C GLN A 49 -7.53 7.80 -12.33
N TYR A 50 -8.31 8.42 -11.46
CA TYR A 50 -9.01 7.77 -10.38
C TYR A 50 -10.49 8.09 -10.44
N SER A 51 -11.31 7.21 -9.88
CA SER A 51 -12.72 7.45 -9.59
C SER A 51 -12.92 7.49 -8.07
N ASP A 52 -13.73 8.42 -7.59
CA ASP A 52 -14.25 8.40 -6.23
C ASP A 52 -15.39 7.40 -6.13
N ASP A 53 -15.23 6.43 -5.23
CA ASP A 53 -16.16 5.31 -5.08
C ASP A 53 -17.55 5.76 -4.57
N ASN A 54 -17.62 6.91 -3.91
CA ASN A 54 -18.87 7.45 -3.35
C ASN A 54 -19.58 8.40 -4.32
N THR A 55 -18.83 9.18 -5.09
CA THR A 55 -19.40 10.25 -5.93
C THR A 55 -19.37 9.93 -7.43
N GLY A 56 -18.55 8.98 -7.86
CA GLY A 56 -18.27 8.68 -9.27
C GLY A 56 -17.52 9.81 -9.99
N GLN A 57 -17.01 10.80 -9.27
CA GLN A 57 -16.19 11.86 -9.86
C GLN A 57 -14.81 11.34 -10.23
N SER A 58 -14.30 11.81 -11.36
CA SER A 58 -12.95 11.45 -11.81
C SER A 58 -11.93 12.50 -11.40
N TYR A 59 -10.79 12.03 -10.92
CA TYR A 59 -9.66 12.83 -10.49
C TYR A 59 -8.37 12.37 -11.16
N GLN A 60 -7.40 13.27 -11.25
CA GLN A 60 -6.12 12.99 -11.91
C GLN A 60 -4.93 13.36 -11.04
N VAL A 61 -3.90 12.53 -11.11
CA VAL A 61 -2.55 12.81 -10.66
C VAL A 61 -1.64 12.76 -11.88
N THR A 62 -0.80 13.79 -12.07
CA THR A 62 0.08 13.88 -13.24
C THR A 62 1.55 14.03 -12.84
N SER A 63 2.43 13.40 -13.61
CA SER A 63 3.88 13.47 -13.38
C SER A 63 4.56 14.52 -14.25
N SER A 64 5.51 15.24 -13.65
CA SER A 64 6.52 16.00 -14.38
C SER A 64 7.46 15.05 -15.16
N PRO A 65 8.30 15.57 -16.08
CA PRO A 65 9.46 14.81 -16.56
C PRO A 65 10.34 14.35 -15.39
N VAL A 66 10.97 13.19 -15.54
CA VAL A 66 12.02 12.71 -14.63
C VAL A 66 13.36 13.29 -15.08
N THR A 67 14.10 13.86 -14.14
CA THR A 67 15.48 14.31 -14.35
C THR A 67 16.42 13.45 -13.52
N ILE A 68 17.60 13.16 -14.06
CA ILE A 68 18.62 12.35 -13.38
C ILE A 68 19.89 13.20 -13.29
N ASP A 69 20.43 13.34 -12.08
CA ASP A 69 21.67 14.10 -11.87
C ASP A 69 22.93 13.25 -12.12
N ALA A 70 24.12 13.87 -11.96
CA ALA A 70 25.40 13.19 -12.18
C ALA A 70 25.69 12.05 -11.20
N ASN A 71 24.98 11.99 -10.07
CA ASN A 71 25.09 10.95 -9.05
C ASN A 71 24.04 9.84 -9.25
N GLY A 72 23.23 9.90 -10.31
CA GLY A 72 22.16 8.95 -10.57
C GLY A 72 20.89 9.20 -9.74
N ILE A 73 20.78 10.37 -9.10
CA ILE A 73 19.60 10.74 -8.32
C ILE A 73 18.49 11.16 -9.27
N GLU A 74 17.35 10.49 -9.17
CA GLU A 74 16.17 10.84 -9.96
C GLU A 74 15.30 11.85 -9.22
N THR A 75 14.76 12.83 -9.92
CA THR A 75 13.80 13.77 -9.36
C THR A 75 12.64 14.00 -10.30
N PHE A 76 11.44 14.09 -9.72
CA PHE A 76 10.20 14.37 -10.44
C PHE A 76 9.18 14.99 -9.47
N SER A 77 8.00 15.33 -9.95
CA SER A 77 6.91 15.82 -9.13
C SER A 77 5.58 15.25 -9.57
N LEU A 78 4.71 15.00 -8.60
CA LEU A 78 3.31 14.63 -8.82
C LEU A 78 2.43 15.83 -8.54
N ASN A 79 1.59 16.18 -9.51
CA ASN A 79 0.59 17.23 -9.39
C ASN A 79 -0.78 16.60 -9.10
N TRP A 80 -1.31 16.91 -7.93
CA TRP A 80 -2.57 16.40 -7.40
C TRP A 80 -3.66 17.41 -7.73
N VAL A 81 -4.17 17.34 -8.96
CA VAL A 81 -5.06 18.38 -9.52
C VAL A 81 -6.31 18.56 -8.65
N HIS A 82 -6.84 17.48 -8.10
CA HIS A 82 -8.02 17.49 -7.26
C HIS A 82 -7.79 18.17 -5.89
N SER A 83 -6.63 17.95 -5.28
CA SER A 83 -6.27 18.49 -3.97
C SER A 83 -5.59 19.87 -4.04
N GLY A 84 -5.24 20.32 -5.24
CA GLY A 84 -4.62 21.62 -5.45
C GLY A 84 -3.19 21.73 -4.89
N PHE A 85 -2.42 20.64 -4.87
CA PHE A 85 -1.02 20.68 -4.45
C PHE A 85 -0.10 19.86 -5.36
N THR A 86 1.20 20.10 -5.21
CA THR A 86 2.26 19.37 -5.92
C THR A 86 3.27 18.84 -4.92
N GLN A 87 3.63 17.56 -5.05
CA GLN A 87 4.68 16.90 -4.27
C GLN A 87 5.91 16.68 -5.15
N SER A 88 7.09 17.02 -4.65
CA SER A 88 8.36 16.84 -5.34
C SER A 88 9.17 15.73 -4.71
N PHE A 89 9.57 14.76 -5.53
CA PHE A 89 10.21 13.53 -5.09
C PHE A 89 11.67 13.44 -5.52
N GLU A 90 12.44 12.73 -4.71
CA GLU A 90 13.73 12.14 -5.03
C GLU A 90 13.60 10.62 -5.03
N TYR A 91 14.23 9.95 -5.98
CA TYR A 91 14.56 8.54 -5.85
C TYR A 91 16.07 8.36 -5.80
N LYS A 92 16.55 7.71 -4.75
CA LYS A 92 17.96 7.45 -4.51
C LYS A 92 18.11 6.25 -3.57
N ASP A 93 19.11 5.40 -3.79
CA ASP A 93 19.48 4.30 -2.89
C ASP A 93 18.26 3.40 -2.53
N ASP A 94 17.41 3.12 -3.52
CA ASP A 94 16.15 2.36 -3.40
C ASP A 94 15.08 3.00 -2.49
N GLN A 95 15.18 4.30 -2.21
CA GLN A 95 14.24 5.06 -1.40
C GLN A 95 13.54 6.14 -2.21
N LEU A 96 12.22 6.26 -2.04
CA LEU A 96 11.43 7.39 -2.55
C LEU A 96 11.27 8.43 -1.44
N ASN A 97 11.85 9.61 -1.61
CA ASN A 97 11.82 10.68 -0.63
C ASN A 97 11.01 11.88 -1.13
N LEU A 98 10.11 12.40 -0.30
CA LEU A 98 9.46 13.68 -0.52
C LEU A 98 10.41 14.81 -0.08
N LYS A 99 10.77 15.68 -1.02
CA LYS A 99 11.70 16.82 -0.81
C LYS A 99 11.03 18.18 -0.84
N GLY A 100 9.84 18.26 -1.39
CA GLY A 100 9.12 19.52 -1.46
C GLY A 100 7.63 19.33 -1.60
N LEU A 101 6.88 20.31 -1.11
CA LEU A 101 5.43 20.36 -1.18
C LEU A 101 5.00 21.77 -1.53
N THR A 102 4.09 21.91 -2.47
CA THR A 102 3.55 23.20 -2.87
C THR A 102 2.03 23.15 -2.82
N PHE A 103 1.43 23.88 -1.89
CA PHE A 103 -0.01 24.11 -1.88
C PHE A 103 -0.31 25.32 -2.75
N ASN A 104 -1.18 25.15 -3.74
CA ASN A 104 -1.59 26.27 -4.60
C ASN A 104 -2.44 27.30 -3.84
N GLN A 105 -3.04 26.89 -2.73
CA GLN A 105 -3.93 27.70 -1.93
C GLN A 105 -3.87 27.29 -0.45
N VAL A 106 -3.43 28.21 0.40
CA VAL A 106 -3.53 28.17 1.87
C VAL A 106 -4.26 29.41 2.34
N TRP A 107 -5.07 29.29 3.38
CA TRP A 107 -5.83 30.40 3.95
C TRP A 107 -5.04 31.07 5.06
N VAL A 108 -4.91 32.40 4.99
CA VAL A 108 -4.30 33.22 6.03
C VAL A 108 -5.15 34.47 6.22
N ASN A 109 -5.81 34.61 7.37
CA ASN A 109 -6.66 35.76 7.70
C ASN A 109 -7.66 36.14 6.59
N GLY A 110 -8.31 35.16 5.97
CA GLY A 110 -9.30 35.38 4.92
C GLY A 110 -8.72 35.66 3.53
N VAL A 111 -7.41 35.56 3.35
CA VAL A 111 -6.70 35.74 2.08
C VAL A 111 -6.04 34.42 1.66
N HIS A 112 -6.06 34.14 0.36
CA HIS A 112 -5.45 32.96 -0.22
C HIS A 112 -4.01 33.23 -0.65
N TYR A 113 -3.11 32.33 -0.25
CA TYR A 113 -1.71 32.36 -0.64
C TYR A 113 -1.28 31.03 -1.25
N LYS A 114 -0.22 31.06 -2.06
CA LYS A 114 0.51 29.86 -2.43
C LYS A 114 1.62 29.64 -1.41
N ALA A 115 1.74 28.43 -0.87
CA ALA A 115 2.81 28.07 0.06
C ALA A 115 3.69 26.98 -0.54
N HIS A 116 4.99 27.21 -0.52
CA HIS A 116 6.00 26.21 -0.88
C HIS A 116 6.82 25.85 0.36
N PHE A 117 6.91 24.55 0.62
CA PHE A 117 7.66 23.94 1.69
C PHE A 117 8.80 23.13 1.07
N ASP A 118 10.04 23.57 1.29
CA ASP A 118 11.24 22.86 0.88
C ASP A 118 11.80 22.11 2.10
N ILE A 119 11.76 20.78 2.02
CA ILE A 119 12.27 19.84 3.02
C ILE A 119 13.48 19.08 2.49
N SER A 120 14.14 19.55 1.42
CA SER A 120 15.26 18.86 0.78
C SER A 120 16.48 18.68 1.68
N ASN A 121 16.66 19.53 2.70
CA ASN A 121 17.72 19.38 3.71
C ASN A 121 17.47 18.21 4.67
N THR A 122 16.22 17.78 4.81
CA THR A 122 15.84 16.62 5.62
C THR A 122 14.63 15.94 4.97
N PRO A 123 14.84 15.27 3.82
CA PRO A 123 13.75 14.71 3.04
C PRO A 123 12.92 13.73 3.87
N PHE A 124 11.61 13.75 3.66
CA PHE A 124 10.73 12.76 4.26
C PHE A 124 10.74 11.51 3.40
N THR A 125 11.33 10.42 3.88
CA THR A 125 11.24 9.14 3.18
C THR A 125 9.77 8.73 3.11
N LEU A 126 9.25 8.42 1.92
CA LEU A 126 7.87 7.96 1.72
C LEU A 126 7.84 6.43 1.61
N LEU A 127 8.70 5.90 0.75
CA LEU A 127 8.95 4.46 0.63
C LEU A 127 10.44 4.21 0.96
N PRO A 128 10.76 3.54 2.08
CA PRO A 128 12.13 3.16 2.38
C PRO A 128 12.59 2.02 1.45
N ALA A 129 13.87 1.66 1.55
CA ALA A 129 14.38 0.49 0.87
C ALA A 129 13.60 -0.75 1.31
N TYR A 130 13.42 -1.71 0.39
CA TYR A 130 12.58 -2.89 0.61
C TYR A 130 12.85 -3.62 1.93
N ALA A 131 14.13 -3.79 2.27
CA ALA A 131 14.55 -4.48 3.49
C ALA A 131 14.11 -3.77 4.80
N GLU A 132 13.67 -2.52 4.72
CA GLU A 132 13.38 -1.65 5.86
C GLU A 132 11.88 -1.34 6.04
N LEU A 133 11.02 -1.83 5.14
CA LEU A 133 9.58 -1.53 5.15
C LEU A 133 8.90 -1.83 6.50
N GLY A 134 9.34 -2.86 7.23
CA GLY A 134 8.73 -3.24 8.52
C GLY A 134 9.23 -2.51 9.77
N GLY A 135 10.23 -1.63 9.68
CA GLY A 135 11.02 -1.19 10.85
C GLY A 135 10.99 0.29 11.21
N ARG A 136 10.28 1.13 10.45
CA ARG A 136 10.42 2.59 10.59
C ARG A 136 9.49 3.21 11.63
N LEU A 137 10.05 4.14 12.42
CA LEU A 137 9.36 5.01 13.36
C LEU A 137 9.90 6.43 13.21
N ASP A 138 9.08 7.36 12.70
CA ASP A 138 9.42 8.79 12.65
C ASP A 138 8.81 9.50 13.86
N THR A 139 9.60 10.24 14.65
CA THR A 139 9.10 10.86 15.90
C THR A 139 9.65 12.26 16.21
N SER A 140 10.43 12.88 15.31
CA SER A 140 11.06 14.18 15.59
C SER A 140 10.71 15.25 14.56
N TYR A 141 10.49 16.47 15.06
CA TYR A 141 10.34 17.67 14.23
C TYR A 141 11.61 17.95 13.41
N THR A 142 11.42 18.41 12.18
CA THR A 142 12.49 18.91 11.31
C THR A 142 12.15 20.33 10.83
N SER A 143 13.16 21.17 10.62
CA SER A 143 12.97 22.50 10.07
C SER A 143 12.79 22.43 8.55
N ALA A 144 11.86 23.21 8.01
CA ALA A 144 11.67 23.39 6.56
C ALA A 144 11.91 24.83 6.15
N VAL A 145 12.40 25.03 4.93
CA VAL A 145 12.42 26.37 4.31
C VAL A 145 11.03 26.62 3.71
N THR A 146 10.46 27.80 3.94
CA THR A 146 9.11 28.12 3.48
C THR A 146 9.04 29.45 2.76
N THR A 147 8.31 29.45 1.66
CA THR A 147 8.05 30.64 0.85
C THR A 147 6.55 30.79 0.64
N ILE A 148 6.03 31.99 0.88
CA ILE A 148 4.61 32.33 0.69
C ILE A 148 4.48 33.35 -0.44
N THR A 149 3.54 33.14 -1.34
CA THR A 149 3.32 34.01 -2.51
C THR A 149 1.86 34.49 -2.58
N PRO A 150 1.60 35.80 -2.81
CA PRO A 150 2.59 36.89 -2.88
C PRO A 150 3.35 37.06 -1.56
N ASP A 151 4.57 37.58 -1.63
CA ASP A 151 5.42 37.74 -0.44
C ASP A 151 4.73 38.64 0.59
N ILE A 152 4.56 38.10 1.80
CA ILE A 152 3.95 38.76 2.95
C ILE A 152 4.95 39.00 4.09
N GLY A 153 6.18 38.54 3.93
CA GLY A 153 7.24 38.62 4.91
C GLY A 153 7.94 37.28 5.17
N PRO A 154 8.99 37.27 6.01
CA PRO A 154 9.72 36.06 6.36
C PRO A 154 8.80 34.98 6.95
N ALA A 155 8.95 33.75 6.48
CA ALA A 155 8.21 32.59 6.98
C ALA A 155 9.18 31.56 7.59
N TYR A 156 8.78 31.00 8.72
CA TYR A 156 9.48 29.95 9.44
C TYR A 156 8.58 28.75 9.59
N THR A 157 9.08 27.55 9.31
CA THR A 157 8.27 26.34 9.36
C THR A 157 9.01 25.20 10.03
N ASN A 158 8.29 24.52 10.93
CA ASN A 158 8.66 23.21 11.43
C ASN A 158 7.69 22.18 10.87
N VAL A 159 8.19 20.97 10.64
CA VAL A 159 7.42 19.85 10.11
C VAL A 159 7.46 18.73 11.12
N LEU A 160 6.28 18.23 11.48
CA LEU A 160 6.12 16.98 12.21
C LEU A 160 5.75 15.87 11.22
N PRO A 161 6.70 14.99 10.86
CA PRO A 161 6.40 13.81 10.07
C PRO A 161 5.85 12.69 10.95
N ILE A 162 4.82 12.02 10.45
CA ILE A 162 4.30 10.76 10.98
C ILE A 162 4.19 9.80 9.79
N TRP A 163 4.69 8.59 9.95
CA TRP A 163 4.64 7.55 8.93
C TRP A 163 4.21 6.23 9.57
N LYS A 164 3.34 5.49 8.89
CA LYS A 164 2.93 4.15 9.30
C LYS A 164 2.90 3.24 8.08
N ASN A 165 3.28 1.99 8.31
CA ASN A 165 3.12 0.92 7.36
C ASN A 165 1.91 0.06 7.75
N HIS A 166 0.98 -0.13 6.83
CA HIS A 166 -0.20 -0.94 7.02
C HIS A 166 -0.14 -2.31 6.32
N GLY A 167 1.02 -2.71 5.79
CA GLY A 167 1.20 -4.04 5.22
C GLY A 167 0.94 -4.08 3.72
N ILE A 168 0.45 -5.23 3.27
CA ILE A 168 0.15 -5.50 1.86
C ILE A 168 -1.33 -5.83 1.75
N GLU A 169 -2.04 -5.13 0.87
CA GLU A 169 -3.47 -5.30 0.63
C GLU A 169 -3.73 -5.59 -0.86
N THR A 170 -4.78 -6.36 -1.14
CA THR A 170 -5.28 -6.56 -2.50
C THR A 170 -6.35 -5.51 -2.78
N ILE A 171 -6.07 -4.61 -3.72
CA ILE A 171 -6.99 -3.57 -4.15
C ILE A 171 -7.75 -4.04 -5.38
N VAL A 172 -9.08 -4.12 -5.26
CA VAL A 172 -9.98 -4.41 -6.37
C VAL A 172 -10.33 -3.11 -7.06
N THR A 173 -10.07 -3.03 -8.36
CA THR A 173 -10.52 -1.94 -9.22
C THR A 173 -11.43 -2.49 -10.32
N GLN A 174 -12.00 -1.61 -11.15
CA GLN A 174 -12.76 -2.07 -12.32
C GLN A 174 -11.91 -2.82 -13.36
N HIS A 175 -10.58 -2.71 -13.29
CA HIS A 175 -9.65 -3.31 -14.24
C HIS A 175 -9.05 -4.62 -13.74
N GLY A 176 -8.93 -4.80 -12.42
CA GLY A 176 -8.22 -5.94 -11.88
C GLY A 176 -8.07 -5.95 -10.38
N TYR A 177 -7.22 -6.87 -9.93
CA TYR A 177 -6.87 -7.09 -8.53
C TYR A 177 -5.37 -6.83 -8.40
N TYR A 178 -5.02 -5.80 -7.65
CA TYR A 178 -3.63 -5.35 -7.50
C TYR A 178 -3.17 -5.52 -6.07
N GLU A 179 -2.19 -6.38 -5.86
CA GLU A 179 -1.44 -6.41 -4.61
C GLU A 179 -0.66 -5.10 -4.46
N ALA A 180 -0.81 -4.46 -3.31
CA ALA A 180 -0.27 -3.13 -3.06
C ALA A 180 0.25 -2.97 -1.63
N VAL A 181 1.38 -2.28 -1.48
CA VAL A 181 1.89 -1.85 -0.18
C VAL A 181 1.09 -0.65 0.30
N HIS A 182 0.48 -0.76 1.47
CA HIS A 182 -0.32 0.30 2.08
C HIS A 182 0.53 1.08 3.09
N ILE A 183 0.69 2.39 2.86
CA ILE A 183 1.30 3.31 3.81
C ILE A 183 0.35 4.45 4.16
N GLU A 184 0.48 4.97 5.38
CA GLU A 184 -0.15 6.20 5.85
C GLU A 184 0.95 7.18 6.23
N PHE A 185 0.81 8.44 5.84
CA PHE A 185 1.69 9.48 6.35
C PHE A 185 0.99 10.81 6.58
N THR A 186 1.54 11.57 7.52
CA THR A 186 1.13 12.94 7.82
C THR A 186 2.38 13.82 7.85
N LEU A 187 2.34 14.93 7.14
CA LEU A 187 3.26 16.05 7.33
C LEU A 187 2.46 17.23 7.87
N ALA A 188 2.66 17.52 9.15
CA ALA A 188 2.06 18.67 9.82
C ALA A 188 3.04 19.84 9.80
N PHE A 189 2.68 20.92 9.11
CA PHE A 189 3.49 22.12 8.97
C PHE A 189 2.99 23.20 9.93
N ASP A 190 3.84 23.55 10.90
CA ASP A 190 3.63 24.68 11.80
C ASP A 190 4.32 25.91 11.19
N VAL A 191 3.53 26.81 10.61
CA VAL A 191 4.05 27.95 9.83
C VAL A 191 3.83 29.25 10.57
N THR A 192 4.90 29.99 10.79
CA THR A 192 4.87 31.34 11.35
C THR A 192 5.36 32.33 10.31
N VAL A 193 4.62 33.42 10.12
CA VAL A 193 4.90 34.47 9.14
C VAL A 193 4.98 35.82 9.82
N ASP A 194 6.10 36.52 9.65
CA ASP A 194 6.26 37.86 10.19
C ASP A 194 5.85 38.91 9.16
N THR A 195 4.69 39.54 9.38
CA THR A 195 4.17 40.56 8.46
C THR A 195 4.47 41.98 8.95
N PRO A 196 4.83 42.91 8.05
CA PRO A 196 5.00 44.32 8.43
C PRO A 196 3.71 45.01 8.88
N ALA A 197 2.55 44.56 8.38
CA ALA A 197 1.26 45.22 8.60
C ALA A 197 0.50 44.68 9.83
N TYR A 198 0.67 43.40 10.16
CA TYR A 198 -0.12 42.72 11.20
C TYR A 198 0.73 42.07 12.29
N GLY A 199 2.07 42.16 12.20
CA GLY A 199 2.99 41.44 13.08
C GLY A 199 3.07 39.96 12.73
N THR A 200 3.44 39.13 13.70
CA THR A 200 3.57 37.68 13.56
C THR A 200 2.20 37.01 13.44
N ILE A 201 2.00 36.27 12.37
CA ILE A 201 0.81 35.46 12.09
C ILE A 201 1.22 33.99 12.12
N ASN A 202 0.48 33.16 12.85
CA ASN A 202 0.58 31.71 12.72
C ASN A 202 -0.46 31.25 11.72
N LEU A 203 -0.04 30.48 10.72
CA LEU A 203 -0.99 29.79 9.86
C LEU A 203 -1.48 28.58 10.63
N ASP A 204 -2.81 28.37 10.64
CA ASP A 204 -3.38 27.13 11.15
C ASP A 204 -2.67 25.95 10.47
N GLN A 205 -2.37 24.91 11.24
CA GLN A 205 -1.57 23.76 10.84
C GLN A 205 -1.92 23.30 9.43
N VAL A 206 -1.01 23.54 8.47
CA VAL A 206 -1.17 23.06 7.11
C VAL A 206 -0.77 21.60 7.15
N SER A 207 -1.67 20.67 6.86
CA SER A 207 -1.37 19.25 6.89
C SER A 207 -1.53 18.62 5.51
N LEU A 208 -0.59 17.74 5.19
CA LEU A 208 -0.70 16.74 4.14
C LEU A 208 -0.93 15.40 4.82
N MET A 209 -2.09 14.78 4.59
CA MET A 209 -2.50 13.54 5.24
C MET A 209 -3.03 12.57 4.19
N GLN A 210 -2.25 11.55 3.88
CA GLN A 210 -2.57 10.58 2.82
C GLN A 210 -2.33 9.14 3.29
N GLU A 211 -3.25 8.26 2.91
CA GLU A 211 -3.01 6.82 2.81
C GLU A 211 -2.88 6.48 1.32
N LEU A 212 -1.84 5.74 0.97
CA LEU A 212 -1.48 5.40 -0.40
C LEU A 212 -1.19 3.91 -0.51
N TRP A 213 -1.74 3.29 -1.56
CA TRP A 213 -1.52 1.90 -1.91
C TRP A 213 -0.69 1.83 -3.16
N PHE A 214 0.52 1.29 -3.05
CA PHE A 214 1.47 1.22 -4.16
C PHE A 214 1.55 -0.19 -4.72
N SER A 215 1.26 -0.36 -6.01
CA SER A 215 1.45 -1.60 -6.75
C SER A 215 2.63 -1.49 -7.73
N PRO A 216 3.50 -2.51 -7.86
CA PRO A 216 4.63 -2.47 -8.78
C PRO A 216 4.21 -2.22 -10.23
N GLY A 217 4.97 -1.44 -10.99
CA GLY A 217 4.72 -1.17 -12.42
C GLY A 217 3.57 -0.19 -12.70
N ILE A 218 2.69 0.07 -11.73
CA ILE A 218 1.62 1.08 -11.81
C ILE A 218 1.93 2.26 -10.91
N GLY A 219 2.35 2.02 -9.67
CA GLY A 219 2.42 3.00 -8.61
C GLY A 219 1.13 3.09 -7.80
N ILE A 220 0.56 4.28 -7.62
CA ILE A 220 -0.56 4.48 -6.68
C ILE A 220 -1.86 3.92 -7.27
N VAL A 221 -2.38 2.84 -6.69
CA VAL A 221 -3.63 2.17 -7.13
C VAL A 221 -4.86 2.57 -6.31
N LYS A 222 -4.65 3.11 -5.10
CA LYS A 222 -5.70 3.67 -4.25
C LYS A 222 -5.14 4.85 -3.46
N ILE A 223 -5.98 5.84 -3.21
CA ILE A 223 -5.68 7.04 -2.43
C ILE A 223 -6.79 7.22 -1.40
N LYS A 224 -6.41 7.58 -0.19
CA LYS A 224 -7.30 8.23 0.75
C LYS A 224 -6.64 9.51 1.21
N ASP A 225 -7.21 10.65 0.83
CA ASP A 225 -6.64 11.97 1.07
C ASP A 225 -7.55 12.78 1.99
N THR A 226 -7.00 13.20 3.12
CA THR A 226 -7.66 14.00 4.17
C THR A 226 -6.92 15.30 4.44
N SER A 227 -6.07 15.72 3.50
CA SER A 227 -5.23 16.90 3.62
C SER A 227 -6.04 18.18 3.80
N SER A 228 -5.43 19.16 4.49
CA SER A 228 -6.03 20.47 4.80
C SER A 228 -6.53 21.26 3.58
N SER A 229 -6.04 20.98 2.37
CA SER A 229 -6.46 21.65 1.14
C SER A 229 -7.72 21.06 0.51
N ILE A 230 -8.26 19.97 1.04
CA ILE A 230 -9.41 19.25 0.48
C ILE A 230 -10.64 19.50 1.34
N THR A 231 -11.74 19.92 0.69
CA THR A 231 -13.01 20.23 1.35
C THR A 231 -13.71 18.99 1.91
N TYR A 232 -13.56 17.85 1.22
CA TYR A 232 -14.15 16.57 1.61
C TYR A 232 -13.10 15.47 1.46
N PRO A 233 -12.89 14.63 2.50
CA PRO A 233 -12.05 13.44 2.37
C PRO A 233 -12.34 12.68 1.08
N ALA A 234 -11.30 12.40 0.31
CA ALA A 234 -11.42 11.70 -0.96
C ALA A 234 -10.89 10.27 -0.78
N GLU A 235 -11.69 9.27 -1.14
CA GLU A 235 -11.25 7.89 -1.26
C GLU A 235 -11.39 7.47 -2.72
N LEU A 236 -10.24 7.28 -3.37
CA LEU A 236 -10.13 7.20 -4.81
C LEU A 236 -9.47 5.88 -5.22
N SER A 237 -10.11 5.18 -6.15
CA SER A 237 -9.63 3.92 -6.71
C SER A 237 -9.15 4.13 -8.15
N LEU A 238 -8.06 3.46 -8.54
CA LEU A 238 -7.46 3.64 -9.86
C LEU A 238 -8.44 3.22 -10.97
N ASP A 239 -8.69 4.17 -11.86
CA ASP A 239 -9.49 4.01 -13.07
C ASP A 239 -8.59 3.77 -14.28
N SER A 240 -7.49 4.50 -14.46
CA SER A 240 -6.57 4.21 -15.56
C SER A 240 -5.17 4.77 -15.34
N PHE A 241 -4.19 4.18 -16.04
CA PHE A 241 -2.82 4.69 -16.10
C PHE A 241 -2.33 4.66 -17.54
N ASN A 242 -2.04 5.83 -18.12
CA ASN A 242 -1.73 5.96 -19.56
C ASN A 242 -0.31 5.54 -19.96
N ARG A 243 0.48 5.08 -18.99
CA ARG A 243 1.92 4.86 -19.09
C ARG A 243 2.35 3.50 -18.54
N TYR A 244 1.40 2.61 -18.28
CA TYR A 244 1.69 1.22 -17.94
C TYR A 244 2.49 0.57 -19.08
N ARG A 245 3.49 -0.22 -18.70
CA ARG A 245 4.30 -1.00 -19.62
C ARG A 245 4.19 -2.48 -19.28
N ASP A 246 4.00 -3.30 -20.29
CA ASP A 246 3.97 -4.74 -20.13
C ASP A 246 5.39 -5.34 -20.04
N GLN A 247 5.45 -6.67 -20.00
CA GLN A 247 6.69 -7.45 -19.93
C GLN A 247 7.64 -7.23 -21.13
N ASP A 248 7.12 -6.74 -22.25
CA ASP A 248 7.89 -6.45 -23.46
C ASP A 248 8.34 -4.96 -23.50
N ASP A 249 8.13 -4.22 -22.40
CA ASP A 249 8.39 -2.78 -22.25
C ASP A 249 7.53 -1.89 -23.17
N GLU A 250 6.41 -2.40 -23.67
CA GLU A 250 5.50 -1.66 -24.55
C GLU A 250 4.34 -1.03 -23.77
N ILE A 251 3.88 0.15 -24.21
CA ILE A 251 2.73 0.81 -23.56
C ILE A 251 1.47 -0.03 -23.81
N ALA A 252 0.87 -0.51 -22.73
CA ALA A 252 -0.28 -1.40 -22.78
C ALA A 252 -1.42 -0.91 -21.87
N PRO A 253 -2.66 -1.39 -22.09
CA PRO A 253 -3.73 -1.26 -21.11
C PRO A 253 -3.36 -1.91 -19.78
N LEU A 254 -3.98 -1.45 -18.68
CA LEU A 254 -3.81 -2.09 -17.38
C LEU A 254 -4.27 -3.55 -17.43
N PRO A 255 -3.46 -4.50 -16.92
CA PRO A 255 -3.84 -5.91 -16.87
C PRO A 255 -4.79 -6.18 -15.70
N VAL A 256 -5.41 -7.36 -15.73
CA VAL A 256 -6.28 -7.84 -14.63
C VAL A 256 -5.49 -8.16 -13.35
N ALA A 257 -4.22 -8.50 -13.49
CA ALA A 257 -3.29 -8.72 -12.40
C ALA A 257 -1.86 -8.40 -12.87
N ILE A 258 -0.97 -8.08 -11.94
CA ILE A 258 0.44 -7.83 -12.23
C ILE A 258 1.26 -9.07 -11.89
N GLU A 259 1.97 -9.59 -12.88
CA GLU A 259 3.01 -10.57 -12.65
C GLU A 259 4.31 -9.87 -12.27
N ILE A 260 4.75 -10.09 -11.03
CA ILE A 260 6.05 -9.61 -10.55
C ILE A 260 7.12 -10.60 -11.00
N ASP A 261 8.17 -10.09 -11.68
CA ASP A 261 9.36 -10.85 -12.10
C ASP A 261 9.97 -11.61 -10.91
N GLU A 262 10.33 -12.88 -11.10
CA GLU A 262 10.90 -13.73 -10.04
C GLU A 262 12.19 -13.18 -9.41
N LYS A 263 12.98 -12.42 -10.18
CA LYS A 263 14.21 -11.78 -9.72
C LYS A 263 13.96 -10.44 -9.03
N SER A 264 12.74 -9.91 -9.13
CA SER A 264 12.37 -8.71 -8.44
C SER A 264 12.47 -8.95 -6.92
N PRO A 265 13.15 -8.09 -6.15
CA PRO A 265 13.17 -8.20 -4.69
C PRO A 265 11.74 -8.21 -4.11
N TRP A 266 10.79 -7.63 -4.84
CA TRP A 266 9.38 -7.49 -4.53
C TRP A 266 8.54 -8.75 -4.75
N LYS A 267 9.04 -9.78 -5.47
CA LYS A 267 8.35 -11.08 -5.55
C LYS A 267 8.11 -11.70 -4.18
N ASN A 268 8.97 -11.35 -3.22
CA ASN A 268 8.96 -11.87 -1.87
C ASN A 268 8.24 -10.94 -0.88
N LEU A 269 7.33 -10.07 -1.32
CA LEU A 269 6.64 -9.09 -0.47
C LEU A 269 6.10 -9.73 0.81
N HIS A 270 5.43 -10.87 0.69
CA HIS A 270 4.93 -11.62 1.82
C HIS A 270 6.05 -12.04 2.80
N LYS A 271 7.23 -12.41 2.30
CA LYS A 271 8.41 -12.71 3.12
C LYS A 271 8.95 -11.47 3.84
N ALA A 272 9.05 -10.33 3.17
CA ALA A 272 9.58 -9.11 3.79
C ALA A 272 8.68 -8.59 4.92
N PHE A 273 7.38 -8.81 4.80
CA PHE A 273 6.41 -8.48 5.84
C PHE A 273 6.23 -9.61 6.87
N GLY A 274 7.01 -10.68 6.78
CA GLY A 274 6.95 -11.83 7.71
C GLY A 274 5.63 -12.61 7.63
N ILE A 275 4.86 -12.41 6.57
CA ILE A 275 3.57 -13.04 6.31
C ILE A 275 3.75 -14.55 6.08
N GLU A 276 4.85 -14.98 5.46
CA GLU A 276 5.16 -16.40 5.28
C GLU A 276 5.23 -17.18 6.60
N ALA A 277 5.52 -16.51 7.72
CA ALA A 277 5.54 -17.13 9.04
C ALA A 277 4.17 -17.61 9.53
N PHE A 278 3.09 -17.23 8.84
CA PHE A 278 1.72 -17.62 9.10
C PHE A 278 1.25 -18.74 8.15
N TYR A 279 2.05 -19.11 7.14
CA TYR A 279 1.68 -20.18 6.22
C TYR A 279 1.80 -21.56 6.86
N GLY A 280 1.02 -22.49 6.33
CA GLY A 280 0.90 -23.85 6.84
C GLY A 280 -0.43 -24.07 7.55
N THR A 281 -0.49 -25.19 8.27
CA THR A 281 -1.71 -25.61 8.96
C THR A 281 -1.57 -25.33 10.45
N TRP A 282 -2.57 -24.68 11.04
CA TRP A 282 -2.63 -24.32 12.44
C TRP A 282 -3.86 -24.96 13.05
N THR A 283 -3.70 -25.69 14.15
CA THR A 283 -4.79 -26.44 14.77
C THR A 283 -4.87 -26.15 16.26
N GLU A 284 -6.07 -25.97 16.78
CA GLU A 284 -6.30 -25.87 18.21
C GLU A 284 -6.06 -27.24 18.89
N THR A 285 -5.09 -27.31 19.80
CA THR A 285 -4.67 -28.59 20.43
C THR A 285 -5.24 -28.79 21.83
N THR A 286 -5.69 -27.72 22.51
CA THR A 286 -6.14 -27.77 23.90
C THR A 286 -7.66 -27.69 24.02
N ASN A 287 -8.26 -28.71 24.62
CA ASN A 287 -9.65 -28.69 25.07
C ASN A 287 -9.78 -27.77 26.29
N GLN A 288 -10.51 -26.67 26.19
CA GLN A 288 -11.08 -26.02 27.38
C GLN A 288 -12.41 -26.69 27.72
N CYS A 289 -12.35 -27.85 28.37
CA CYS A 289 -13.54 -28.44 28.99
C CYS A 289 -13.65 -27.97 30.43
N SER A 290 -14.43 -26.91 30.67
CA SER A 290 -14.95 -26.60 32.01
C SER A 290 -16.10 -25.58 31.96
N PRO A 291 -17.09 -25.74 32.84
CA PRO A 291 -18.37 -26.37 32.53
C PRO A 291 -19.29 -25.49 31.66
N VAL A 292 -19.72 -26.05 30.52
CA VAL A 292 -20.81 -25.60 29.61
C VAL A 292 -20.62 -24.21 28.97
N PRO A 293 -20.39 -24.18 27.65
CA PRO A 293 -21.52 -24.10 26.71
C PRO A 293 -21.69 -25.38 25.88
N SER A 294 -22.90 -25.57 25.35
CA SER A 294 -23.38 -26.72 24.56
C SER A 294 -22.68 -26.97 23.22
N ASP A 295 -21.63 -26.22 22.88
CA ASP A 295 -20.93 -26.31 21.60
C ASP A 295 -19.41 -26.19 21.84
N ASN A 296 -18.69 -27.32 21.75
CA ASN A 296 -17.23 -27.31 21.80
C ASN A 296 -16.71 -27.15 20.36
N ALA A 297 -16.38 -25.92 19.97
CA ALA A 297 -15.83 -25.61 18.66
C ALA A 297 -14.30 -25.70 18.67
N ARG A 298 -13.73 -26.40 17.69
CA ARG A 298 -12.30 -26.41 17.38
C ARG A 298 -12.05 -25.74 16.05
N TYR A 299 -10.98 -24.96 15.99
CA TYR A 299 -10.56 -24.31 14.76
C TYR A 299 -9.29 -24.94 14.19
N GLN A 300 -9.30 -25.12 12.88
CA GLN A 300 -8.12 -25.40 12.07
C GLN A 300 -8.05 -24.33 10.97
N LEU A 301 -6.91 -23.68 10.84
CA LEU A 301 -6.63 -22.70 9.81
C LEU A 301 -5.49 -23.22 8.95
N ALA A 302 -5.75 -23.52 7.68
CA ALA A 302 -4.72 -23.68 6.68
C ALA A 302 -4.56 -22.35 5.93
N LEU A 303 -3.33 -21.84 5.86
CA LEU A 303 -3.02 -20.59 5.17
C LEU A 303 -1.90 -20.85 4.14
N SER A 304 -2.13 -20.47 2.90
CA SER A 304 -1.13 -20.45 1.82
C SER A 304 -0.94 -19.01 1.34
N GLN A 305 -0.14 -18.75 0.31
CA GLN A 305 0.00 -17.40 -0.26
C GLN A 305 -1.28 -16.88 -0.92
N ASP A 306 -2.05 -17.77 -1.55
CA ASP A 306 -3.15 -17.35 -2.43
C ASP A 306 -4.51 -17.59 -1.79
N SER A 307 -4.57 -18.46 -0.77
CA SER A 307 -5.84 -18.93 -0.22
C SER A 307 -5.74 -19.32 1.24
N TYR A 308 -6.89 -19.32 1.91
CA TYR A 308 -7.06 -19.89 3.23
C TYR A 308 -8.12 -20.98 3.24
N THR A 309 -8.07 -21.83 4.25
CA THR A 309 -9.16 -22.72 4.62
C THR A 309 -9.31 -22.69 6.14
N LEU A 310 -10.46 -22.20 6.61
CA LEU A 310 -10.83 -22.22 8.01
C LEU A 310 -11.88 -23.32 8.23
N THR A 311 -11.52 -24.31 9.02
CA THR A 311 -12.41 -25.39 9.44
C THR A 311 -12.80 -25.18 10.90
N LYS A 312 -14.11 -25.05 11.15
CA LYS A 312 -14.71 -25.06 12.49
C LYS A 312 -15.40 -26.40 12.70
N VAL A 313 -14.89 -27.20 13.64
CA VAL A 313 -15.50 -28.47 14.04
C VAL A 313 -16.21 -28.25 15.38
N THR A 314 -17.53 -28.36 15.41
CA THR A 314 -18.33 -28.24 16.63
C THR A 314 -18.77 -29.62 17.10
N TYR A 315 -18.53 -29.93 18.36
CA TYR A 315 -19.01 -31.14 19.02
C TYR A 315 -20.17 -30.78 19.95
N GLN A 316 -21.31 -31.46 19.77
CA GLN A 316 -22.47 -31.37 20.68
C GLN A 316 -22.57 -32.64 21.53
N ASP A 317 -22.84 -32.45 22.82
CA ASP A 317 -23.23 -33.48 23.80
C ASP A 317 -22.34 -34.74 23.82
N GLY A 318 -21.07 -34.58 24.21
CA GLY A 318 -20.15 -35.71 24.38
C GLY A 318 -19.09 -35.45 25.45
N ASP A 319 -18.85 -36.46 26.29
CA ASP A 319 -17.82 -36.47 27.33
C ASP A 319 -16.42 -36.23 26.72
N CYS A 320 -15.69 -35.22 27.20
CA CYS A 320 -14.44 -34.69 26.62
C CYS A 320 -13.23 -35.65 26.67
N SER A 321 -13.43 -36.92 27.00
CA SER A 321 -12.36 -37.92 27.04
C SER A 321 -12.01 -38.38 25.61
N ILE A 322 -10.74 -38.73 25.40
CA ILE A 322 -10.20 -39.22 24.10
C ILE A 322 -10.96 -40.47 23.59
N ASN A 323 -11.77 -41.11 24.44
CA ASN A 323 -12.58 -42.30 24.16
C ASN A 323 -14.10 -42.05 24.24
N GLY A 324 -14.54 -40.79 24.38
CA GLY A 324 -15.95 -40.42 24.42
C GLY A 324 -16.61 -40.58 23.04
N THR A 325 -17.74 -41.29 22.99
CA THR A 325 -18.59 -41.41 21.81
C THR A 325 -19.30 -40.08 21.56
N ASN A 326 -18.64 -39.14 20.87
CA ASN A 326 -19.26 -37.87 20.48
C ASN A 326 -20.45 -38.15 19.53
N VAL A 327 -21.63 -37.63 19.87
CA VAL A 327 -22.89 -37.99 19.19
C VAL A 327 -23.13 -37.11 17.96
N PHE A 328 -22.68 -35.85 17.97
CA PHE A 328 -22.81 -34.96 16.81
C PHE A 328 -21.53 -34.17 16.55
N LYS A 329 -21.02 -34.26 15.31
CA LYS A 329 -19.92 -33.45 14.77
C LYS A 329 -20.51 -32.59 13.65
N THR A 330 -20.51 -31.28 13.82
CA THR A 330 -20.79 -30.35 12.70
C THR A 330 -19.47 -29.78 12.21
N GLU A 331 -19.25 -29.76 10.90
CA GLU A 331 -18.03 -29.22 10.30
C GLU A 331 -18.36 -28.09 9.33
N SER A 332 -18.03 -26.87 9.71
CA SER A 332 -18.08 -25.73 8.80
C SER A 332 -16.71 -25.57 8.18
N VAL A 333 -16.66 -25.51 6.84
CA VAL A 333 -15.43 -25.22 6.09
C VAL A 333 -15.65 -23.93 5.32
N LYS A 334 -14.73 -23.00 5.50
CA LYS A 334 -14.70 -21.71 4.80
C LYS A 334 -13.40 -21.64 4.04
N SER A 335 -13.46 -21.35 2.75
CA SER A 335 -12.27 -21.19 1.91
C SER A 335 -12.46 -20.03 0.96
N GLY A 336 -11.36 -19.39 0.60
CA GLY A 336 -11.35 -18.32 -0.38
C GLY A 336 -10.00 -17.63 -0.43
N ASP A 337 -9.98 -16.54 -1.18
CA ASP A 337 -8.87 -15.60 -1.22
C ASP A 337 -8.93 -14.71 0.03
N TYR A 338 -7.82 -14.07 0.37
CA TYR A 338 -7.75 -13.23 1.55
C TYR A 338 -6.98 -11.94 1.29
N THR A 339 -7.11 -10.98 2.22
CA THR A 339 -6.32 -9.75 2.21
C THR A 339 -5.65 -9.55 3.56
N PHE A 340 -4.32 -9.48 3.58
CA PHE A 340 -3.60 -9.09 4.79
C PHE A 340 -3.84 -7.61 5.06
N ILE A 341 -4.08 -7.24 6.33
CA ILE A 341 -4.18 -5.83 6.72
C ILE A 341 -3.37 -5.68 8.01
N ASN A 342 -2.17 -5.14 7.92
CA ASN A 342 -1.44 -4.80 9.12
C ASN A 342 -1.97 -3.45 9.64
N ASN A 343 -2.60 -3.40 10.81
CA ASN A 343 -3.20 -2.14 11.32
C ASN A 343 -2.16 -1.14 11.88
N GLY A 344 -0.95 -1.09 11.32
CA GLY A 344 0.09 -0.12 11.67
C GLY A 344 0.56 -0.14 13.14
N GLN A 345 0.27 -1.21 13.90
CA GLN A 345 0.73 -1.33 15.27
C GLN A 345 2.18 -1.85 15.30
N PRO A 346 3.12 -1.14 15.95
CA PRO A 346 4.49 -1.62 16.12
C PRO A 346 4.51 -2.72 17.18
N SER A 347 4.04 -3.91 16.85
CA SER A 347 4.27 -5.12 17.65
C SER A 347 3.78 -6.34 16.90
N ASN A 348 4.62 -7.38 16.79
CA ASN A 348 4.41 -8.84 16.62
C ASN A 348 3.00 -9.42 16.33
N THR A 349 2.12 -8.67 15.67
CA THR A 349 0.66 -8.87 15.59
C THR A 349 0.26 -8.44 14.19
N LEU A 350 -0.14 -9.40 13.36
CA LEU A 350 -0.52 -9.19 11.96
C LEU A 350 -2.00 -9.49 11.85
N SER A 351 -2.83 -8.46 11.70
CA SER A 351 -4.26 -8.69 11.51
C SER A 351 -4.50 -9.21 10.08
N LEU A 352 -5.44 -10.13 9.93
CA LEU A 352 -5.87 -10.63 8.63
C LEU A 352 -7.36 -10.29 8.48
N LYS A 353 -7.78 -9.79 7.32
CA LYS A 353 -9.21 -9.62 7.06
C LYS A 353 -9.60 -10.62 5.99
N LEU A 354 -10.53 -11.51 6.31
CA LEU A 354 -10.99 -12.53 5.39
C LEU A 354 -12.33 -12.12 4.79
N SER A 355 -12.40 -12.08 3.47
CA SER A 355 -13.69 -12.09 2.77
C SER A 355 -14.08 -13.55 2.57
N VAL A 356 -15.29 -13.93 3.00
CA VAL A 356 -15.68 -15.35 3.10
C VAL A 356 -16.88 -15.62 2.21
N GLN A 357 -16.79 -16.66 1.37
CA GLN A 357 -17.94 -17.42 0.90
C GLN A 357 -18.06 -18.67 1.77
N SER A 358 -19.09 -18.75 2.62
CA SER A 358 -19.25 -19.88 3.55
C SER A 358 -20.00 -21.03 2.91
N GLU A 359 -19.48 -22.26 3.04
CA GLU A 359 -20.22 -23.50 2.82
C GLU A 359 -20.36 -24.25 4.16
N SER A 360 -21.60 -24.48 4.60
CA SER A 360 -21.89 -25.21 5.85
C SER A 360 -22.15 -26.69 5.54
N LEU A 361 -21.28 -27.60 6.01
CA LEU A 361 -21.49 -29.05 5.90
C LEU A 361 -21.97 -29.63 7.23
N ARG A 362 -23.17 -30.22 7.25
CA ARG A 362 -23.64 -31.03 8.40
C ARG A 362 -23.49 -32.51 8.09
N GLU A 363 -22.57 -33.18 8.78
CA GLU A 363 -22.49 -34.65 8.81
C GLU A 363 -23.25 -35.20 10.03
N GLN A 364 -24.35 -35.94 9.80
CA GLN A 364 -24.97 -36.79 10.82
C GLN A 364 -24.49 -38.23 10.63
N ARG A 365 -24.03 -38.89 11.71
CA ARG A 365 -23.72 -40.33 11.70
C ARG A 365 -24.98 -41.19 11.45
N PRO A 366 -24.84 -42.44 10.96
CA PRO A 366 -25.81 -43.11 10.07
C PRO A 366 -27.13 -43.62 10.66
N ASP A 367 -27.46 -43.34 11.91
CA ASP A 367 -28.63 -43.97 12.56
C ASP A 367 -29.92 -43.12 12.48
N SER A 368 -29.93 -42.06 11.67
CA SER A 368 -31.09 -41.18 11.46
C SER A 368 -31.46 -41.10 9.96
N PRO A 369 -32.74 -41.20 9.57
CA PRO A 369 -33.17 -41.33 8.17
C PRO A 369 -33.16 -40.01 7.37
N TRP A 370 -32.35 -39.02 7.78
CA TRP A 370 -32.32 -37.71 7.15
C TRP A 370 -30.93 -37.46 6.54
N SER A 371 -30.91 -37.32 5.21
CA SER A 371 -29.74 -37.10 4.36
C SER A 371 -28.98 -35.81 4.68
N ASN A 372 -27.69 -35.76 4.29
CA ASN A 372 -26.85 -34.55 4.24
C ASN A 372 -27.66 -33.34 3.74
N TYR A 373 -27.71 -32.27 4.54
CA TYR A 373 -28.40 -31.03 4.19
C TYR A 373 -27.38 -29.91 4.09
N TYR A 374 -27.36 -29.22 2.95
CA TYR A 374 -26.54 -28.04 2.71
C TYR A 374 -27.35 -26.80 3.11
N ASP A 375 -26.88 -26.06 4.12
CA ASP A 375 -27.43 -24.75 4.43
C ASP A 375 -26.50 -23.68 3.86
N GLY A 376 -26.85 -23.19 2.67
CA GLY A 376 -26.11 -22.14 1.99
C GLY A 376 -26.44 -20.80 2.62
N THR A 377 -25.59 -20.33 3.53
CA THR A 377 -25.66 -18.95 4.04
C THR A 377 -24.73 -18.04 3.25
N SER A 378 -25.28 -16.92 2.79
CA SER A 378 -24.61 -15.87 2.01
C SER A 378 -23.57 -15.11 2.84
N GLY A 379 -22.48 -14.72 2.15
CA GLY A 379 -21.25 -14.17 2.71
C GLY A 379 -21.39 -12.99 3.67
N VAL A 380 -20.72 -13.16 4.82
CA VAL A 380 -20.37 -12.10 5.75
C VAL A 380 -18.84 -12.00 5.72
N GLU A 381 -18.29 -10.80 5.52
CA GLU A 381 -16.85 -10.58 5.75
C GLU A 381 -16.53 -10.83 7.22
N GLU A 382 -15.62 -11.77 7.50
CA GLU A 382 -15.16 -12.05 8.86
C GLU A 382 -13.73 -11.53 9.01
N SER A 383 -13.55 -10.58 9.93
CA SER A 383 -12.20 -10.15 10.30
C SER A 383 -11.57 -11.20 11.22
N ILE A 384 -10.37 -11.68 10.85
CA ILE A 384 -9.62 -12.67 11.64
C ILE A 384 -8.27 -12.09 12.04
N SER A 385 -8.12 -11.67 13.28
CA SER A 385 -6.81 -11.18 13.72
C SER A 385 -5.88 -12.34 14.07
N LEU A 386 -4.69 -12.38 13.47
CA LEU A 386 -3.68 -13.38 13.75
C LEU A 386 -2.53 -12.75 14.56
N LYS A 387 -2.00 -13.47 15.55
CA LYS A 387 -0.82 -13.01 16.29
C LYS A 387 0.12 -14.16 16.50
N LYS A 388 1.34 -14.05 15.97
CA LYS A 388 2.38 -15.01 16.32
C LYS A 388 2.80 -14.78 17.77
N THR A 389 2.57 -15.77 18.63
CA THR A 389 2.92 -15.73 20.06
C THR A 389 4.13 -16.60 20.38
N GLY A 390 4.56 -17.43 19.43
CA GLY A 390 5.81 -18.19 19.41
C GLY A 390 6.00 -18.84 18.03
N ASP A 391 7.11 -19.54 17.81
CA ASP A 391 7.40 -20.15 16.49
C ASP A 391 6.32 -21.12 16.01
N ASN A 392 5.70 -21.83 16.95
CA ASN A 392 4.66 -22.83 16.68
C ASN A 392 3.29 -22.45 17.27
N GLN A 393 3.07 -21.18 17.65
CA GLN A 393 1.82 -20.74 18.27
C GLN A 393 1.29 -19.45 17.66
N LEU A 394 0.01 -19.51 17.29
CA LEU A 394 -0.73 -18.43 16.69
C LEU A 394 -1.97 -18.14 17.54
N LYS A 395 -2.08 -16.91 18.06
CA LYS A 395 -3.33 -16.40 18.61
C LYS A 395 -4.24 -16.06 17.45
N PHE A 396 -5.47 -16.53 17.54
CA PHE A 396 -6.49 -16.39 16.51
C PHE A 396 -7.69 -15.70 17.15
N GLU A 397 -8.12 -14.57 16.61
CA GLU A 397 -9.31 -13.86 17.09
C GLU A 397 -10.34 -13.79 15.96
N ILE A 398 -11.54 -14.30 16.22
CA ILE A 398 -12.65 -14.34 15.26
C ILE A 398 -13.89 -13.72 15.89
N TYR A 399 -14.63 -12.93 15.10
CA TYR A 399 -15.95 -12.44 15.50
C TYR A 399 -17.02 -13.40 15.00
N ASP A 400 -17.67 -14.11 15.91
CA ASP A 400 -18.72 -15.08 15.60
C ASP A 400 -19.91 -14.85 16.54
N TRP A 401 -21.14 -15.00 16.04
CA TRP A 401 -22.40 -14.83 16.79
C TRP A 401 -22.54 -13.55 17.65
N GLY A 402 -21.94 -12.44 17.20
CA GLY A 402 -22.08 -11.16 17.90
C GLY A 402 -21.10 -10.95 19.05
N SER A 403 -20.07 -11.81 19.19
CA SER A 403 -18.98 -11.62 20.15
C SER A 403 -17.61 -11.99 19.56
N MET A 404 -16.56 -11.37 20.10
CA MET A 404 -15.18 -11.72 19.77
C MET A 404 -14.75 -12.94 20.58
N HIS A 405 -14.22 -13.95 19.90
CA HIS A 405 -13.64 -15.15 20.48
C HIS A 405 -12.13 -15.20 20.23
N THR A 406 -11.38 -15.71 21.20
CA THR A 406 -9.93 -15.80 21.14
C THR A 406 -9.50 -17.25 21.32
N HIS A 407 -8.72 -17.77 20.38
CA HIS A 407 -8.19 -19.12 20.36
C HIS A 407 -6.67 -19.12 20.27
N THR A 408 -6.06 -20.24 20.63
CA THR A 408 -4.62 -20.49 20.42
C THR A 408 -4.46 -21.70 19.51
N LEU A 409 -4.03 -21.45 18.29
CA LEU A 409 -3.71 -22.48 17.30
C LEU A 409 -2.23 -22.83 17.40
N ASN A 410 -1.90 -24.11 17.23
CA ASN A 410 -0.53 -24.60 17.22
C ASN A 410 -0.19 -25.08 15.81
N TYR A 411 1.05 -24.87 15.40
CA TYR A 411 1.51 -25.32 14.09
C TYR A 411 1.41 -26.84 13.98
N ALA A 412 0.75 -27.30 12.92
CA ALA A 412 0.64 -28.69 12.51
C ALA A 412 1.49 -28.87 11.24
N PRO A 413 2.67 -29.52 11.34
CA PRO A 413 3.58 -29.70 10.22
C PRO A 413 3.03 -30.58 9.10
#